data_AF-A0A0C9V0K3-F1
#
_entry.id   AF-A0A0C9V0K3-F1
#
_cell.length_a   1.000
_cell.length_b   1.000
_cell.length_c   1.000
_cell.angle_alpha   90.00
_cell.angle_beta   90.00
_cell.angle_gamma   90.00
#
_symmetry.space_group_name_H-M   'P 1'
#
loop_
_entity.id
_entity.type
_entity.pdbx_description
1 polymer ?
#
loop_
_entity_poly.entity_id
_entity_poly.type
_entity_poly.pdbx_seq_one_letter_code
_entity_poly.pdbx_strand_id
1 'polypeptide(L)'
;MSKVASQLQGLETTFVDFNSATDEEVLASIRPNTKLIRIEPPTNPTLRLLPIAHITFLIHSLPVASRPLIAIDSTILSPFYDSPLAAPISGDLVVYSITIHQRPLRRPHGRYHPLQRLHHRSTR
;
A
#
# COMPACT_ATOMS: atom_id res chain seq x y z
N MET A 1 -14.70 -8.14 -0.78
CA MET A 1 -13.78 -8.66 0.26
C MET A 1 -14.52 -9.45 1.35
N SER A 2 -15.69 -9.02 1.84
CA SER A 2 -16.40 -9.72 2.93
C SER A 2 -16.73 -11.19 2.64
N LYS A 3 -17.26 -11.51 1.45
CA LYS A 3 -17.71 -12.88 1.12
C LYS A 3 -16.59 -13.92 1.17
N VAL A 4 -15.39 -13.60 0.66
CA VAL A 4 -14.25 -14.53 0.68
C VAL A 4 -13.63 -14.60 2.07
N ALA A 5 -13.39 -13.44 2.69
CA ALA A 5 -12.79 -13.37 4.01
C ALA A 5 -13.62 -14.11 5.07
N SER A 6 -14.94 -13.89 5.08
CA SER A 6 -15.81 -14.52 6.09
C SER A 6 -16.13 -15.98 5.76
N GLN A 7 -16.49 -16.30 4.51
CA GLN A 7 -17.00 -17.64 4.19
C GLN A 7 -15.90 -18.69 4.00
N LEU A 8 -14.70 -18.29 3.58
CA LEU A 8 -13.63 -19.23 3.25
C LEU A 8 -12.47 -19.17 4.23
N GLN A 9 -12.25 -18.04 4.90
CA GLN A 9 -11.09 -17.83 5.77
C GLN A 9 -11.47 -17.60 7.24
N GLY A 10 -12.76 -17.48 7.57
CA GLY A 10 -13.23 -17.24 8.94
C GLY A 10 -12.79 -15.88 9.50
N LEU A 11 -12.51 -14.91 8.64
CA LEU A 11 -12.08 -13.57 9.03
C LEU A 11 -13.26 -12.61 9.12
N GLU A 12 -13.32 -11.87 10.23
CA GLU A 12 -14.23 -10.73 10.38
C GLU A 12 -13.59 -9.47 9.78
N THR A 13 -14.38 -8.69 9.03
CA THR A 13 -13.92 -7.45 8.42
C THR A 13 -14.93 -6.33 8.68
N THR A 14 -14.43 -5.16 9.08
CA THR A 14 -15.22 -3.93 9.23
C THR A 14 -14.66 -2.89 8.26
N PHE A 15 -15.53 -2.13 7.59
CA PHE A 15 -15.15 -1.04 6.69
C PHE A 15 -15.44 0.29 7.37
N VAL A 16 -14.47 1.19 7.33
CA VAL A 16 -14.56 2.54 7.89
C VAL A 16 -14.05 3.53 6.84
N ASP A 17 -14.82 4.59 6.56
CA ASP A 17 -14.37 5.69 5.72
C ASP A 17 -13.67 6.75 6.60
N PHE A 18 -12.34 6.73 6.59
CA PHE A 18 -11.54 7.66 7.40
C PHE A 18 -11.64 9.13 6.98
N ASN A 19 -12.28 9.46 5.84
CA ASN A 19 -12.53 10.86 5.49
C ASN A 19 -13.76 11.45 6.19
N SER A 20 -14.69 10.60 6.65
CA SER A 20 -15.95 11.04 7.25
C SER A 20 -16.15 10.56 8.68
N ALA A 21 -15.47 9.49 9.08
CA ALA A 21 -15.59 8.94 10.42
C ALA A 21 -14.96 9.87 11.48
N THR A 22 -15.56 9.95 12.66
CA THR A 22 -14.93 10.60 13.81
C THR A 22 -13.88 9.70 14.44
N ASP A 23 -13.00 10.27 15.26
CA ASP A 23 -11.98 9.51 15.99
C ASP A 23 -12.62 8.44 16.88
N GLU A 24 -13.76 8.75 17.53
CA GLU A 24 -14.50 7.81 18.36
C GLU A 24 -15.08 6.65 17.55
N GLU A 25 -15.61 6.90 16.35
CA GLU A 25 -16.13 5.86 15.46
C GLU A 25 -15.01 4.93 14.98
N VAL A 26 -13.84 5.51 14.66
CA VAL A 26 -12.65 4.73 14.30
C VAL A 26 -12.22 3.84 15.46
N LEU A 27 -12.10 4.40 16.67
CA LEU A 27 -11.69 3.64 17.85
C LEU A 27 -12.73 2.56 18.22
N ALA A 28 -14.03 2.86 18.12
CA ALA A 28 -15.10 1.90 18.38
C ALA A 28 -15.14 0.74 17.36
N SER A 29 -14.61 0.95 16.15
CA SER A 29 -14.49 -0.11 15.14
C SER A 29 -13.39 -1.14 15.47
N ILE A 30 -12.45 -0.77 16.35
CA ILE A 30 -11.35 -1.63 16.78
C ILE A 30 -11.85 -2.54 17.92
N ARG A 31 -11.86 -3.85 17.65
CA ARG A 31 -12.32 -4.90 18.56
C ARG A 31 -11.12 -5.58 19.23
N PRO A 32 -11.30 -6.31 20.34
CA PRO A 32 -10.22 -7.07 20.97
C PRO A 32 -9.55 -8.10 20.05
N ASN A 33 -10.26 -8.60 19.04
CA ASN A 33 -9.74 -9.52 18.03
C ASN A 33 -9.20 -8.82 16.77
N THR A 34 -9.28 -7.49 16.65
CA THR A 34 -8.72 -6.76 15.49
C THR A 34 -7.20 -6.90 15.48
N LYS A 35 -6.66 -7.51 14.42
CA LYS A 35 -5.21 -7.71 14.25
C LYS A 35 -4.57 -6.79 13.22
N LEU A 36 -5.37 -6.27 12.29
CA LEU A 36 -4.87 -5.54 11.12
C LEU A 36 -5.84 -4.43 10.73
N ILE A 37 -5.29 -3.26 10.46
CA ILE A 37 -5.95 -2.15 9.77
C ILE A 37 -5.24 -1.97 8.42
N ARG A 38 -6.01 -2.05 7.33
CA ARG A 38 -5.49 -1.88 5.96
C ARG A 38 -5.98 -0.56 5.40
N ILE A 39 -5.06 0.25 4.87
CA ILE A 39 -5.32 1.58 4.29
C ILE A 39 -4.73 1.63 2.89
N GLU A 40 -5.39 2.27 1.92
CA GLU A 40 -4.94 2.34 0.52
C GLU A 40 -5.02 3.78 -0.01
N PRO A 41 -4.01 4.64 0.24
CA PRO A 41 -3.99 6.00 -0.30
C PRO A 41 -3.19 6.09 -1.62
N PRO A 42 -3.71 6.80 -2.64
CA PRO A 42 -5.09 7.20 -2.87
C PRO A 42 -6.00 6.00 -3.14
N THR A 43 -7.25 6.05 -2.69
CA THR A 43 -8.18 4.92 -2.83
C THR A 43 -8.70 4.79 -4.26
N ASN A 44 -8.58 3.59 -4.84
CA ASN A 44 -9.19 3.29 -6.14
C ASN A 44 -10.72 3.17 -6.00
N PRO A 45 -11.55 3.70 -6.93
CA PRO A 45 -11.24 4.47 -8.15
C PRO A 45 -11.27 5.99 -8.00
N THR A 46 -11.71 6.49 -6.85
CA THR A 46 -11.99 7.92 -6.64
C THR A 46 -10.75 8.74 -6.31
N LEU A 47 -9.60 8.09 -6.13
CA LEU A 47 -8.30 8.66 -5.76
C LEU A 47 -8.37 9.55 -4.52
N ARG A 48 -9.20 9.17 -3.53
CA ARG A 48 -9.30 9.95 -2.30
C ARG A 48 -8.01 9.81 -1.51
N LEU A 49 -7.46 10.95 -1.11
CA LEU A 49 -6.40 11.00 -0.10
C LEU A 49 -7.02 10.75 1.27
N LEU A 50 -6.24 10.14 2.15
CA LEU A 50 -6.64 9.82 3.51
C LEU A 50 -5.70 10.56 4.46
N PRO A 51 -6.18 11.04 5.62
CA PRO A 51 -5.34 11.69 6.63
C PRO A 51 -4.49 10.66 7.40
N ILE A 52 -3.63 9.93 6.68
CA ILE A 52 -2.88 8.76 7.19
C ILE A 52 -1.97 9.05 8.38
N ALA A 53 -1.40 10.26 8.47
CA ALA A 53 -0.64 10.67 9.64
C ALA A 53 -1.53 10.76 10.90
N HIS A 54 -2.74 11.32 10.77
CA HIS A 54 -3.70 11.41 11.87
C HIS A 54 -4.20 10.02 12.28
N ILE A 55 -4.54 9.18 11.31
CA ILE A 55 -5.03 7.81 11.54
C ILE A 55 -3.96 6.97 12.26
N THR A 56 -2.71 7.01 11.77
CA THR A 56 -1.60 6.28 12.40
C THR A 56 -1.33 6.78 13.81
N PHE A 57 -1.36 8.10 14.03
CA PHE A 57 -1.24 8.68 15.38
C PHE A 57 -2.36 8.22 16.33
N LEU A 58 -3.61 8.29 15.88
CA LEU A 58 -4.78 7.85 16.66
C LEU A 58 -4.66 6.39 17.07
N ILE A 59 -4.33 5.49 16.14
CA ILE A 59 -4.17 4.05 16.42
C ILE A 59 -2.95 3.80 17.31
N HIS A 60 -1.87 4.57 17.14
CA HIS A 60 -0.65 4.46 17.96
C HIS A 60 -0.84 4.97 19.39
N SER A 61 -1.87 5.76 19.66
CA SER A 61 -2.25 6.15 21.02
C SER A 61 -2.82 4.99 21.85
N LEU A 62 -3.24 3.89 21.20
CA LEU A 62 -3.76 2.71 21.88
C LEU A 62 -2.67 1.91 22.62
N PRO A 63 -3.02 1.19 23.71
CA PRO A 63 -2.08 0.32 24.39
C PRO A 63 -1.48 -0.72 23.45
N VAL A 64 -0.16 -0.92 23.53
CA VAL A 64 0.58 -1.85 22.64
C VAL A 64 -0.01 -3.26 22.64
N ALA A 65 -0.50 -3.75 23.78
CA ALA A 65 -1.10 -5.09 23.90
C ALA A 65 -2.39 -5.27 23.09
N SER A 66 -3.10 -4.18 22.79
CA SER A 66 -4.37 -4.17 22.05
C SER A 66 -4.27 -3.44 20.70
N ARG A 67 -3.08 -2.96 20.32
CA ARG A 67 -2.89 -2.17 19.11
C ARG A 67 -2.80 -3.08 17.88
N PRO A 68 -3.69 -2.92 16.87
CA PRO A 68 -3.58 -3.65 15.62
C PRO A 68 -2.42 -3.12 14.78
N LEU A 69 -1.89 -3.95 13.88
CA LEU A 69 -0.90 -3.53 12.90
C LEU A 69 -1.55 -2.65 11.83
N ILE A 70 -0.83 -1.64 11.35
CA ILE A 70 -1.25 -0.76 10.26
C ILE A 70 -0.50 -1.15 8.98
N ALA A 71 -1.22 -1.69 8.00
CA ALA A 71 -0.71 -1.98 6.67
C ALA A 71 -1.19 -0.93 5.67
N ILE A 72 -0.25 -0.28 4.98
CA ILE A 72 -0.52 0.75 3.98
C ILE A 72 -0.22 0.18 2.59
N ASP A 73 -1.23 0.16 1.73
CA ASP A 73 -1.10 -0.17 0.32
C ASP A 73 -0.81 1.12 -0.47
N SER A 74 0.47 1.37 -0.71
CA SER A 74 0.97 2.56 -1.44
C SER A 74 1.27 2.24 -2.90
N THR A 75 0.59 1.24 -3.45
CA THR A 75 0.71 0.79 -4.83
C THR A 75 0.62 1.94 -5.85
N ILE A 76 -0.30 2.89 -5.65
CA ILE A 76 -0.50 4.03 -6.56
C ILE A 76 0.65 5.05 -6.47
N LEU A 77 1.09 5.40 -5.25
CA LEU A 77 2.13 6.43 -5.06
C LEU A 77 3.54 5.90 -5.21
N SER A 78 3.80 4.58 -5.21
CA SER A 78 5.16 4.02 -5.28
C SER A 78 6.05 4.50 -4.09
N PRO A 79 7.10 3.75 -3.71
CA PRO A 79 8.08 4.25 -2.73
C PRO A 79 8.83 5.52 -3.17
N PHE A 80 8.67 5.92 -4.44
CA PHE A 80 9.30 7.15 -4.94
C PHE A 80 8.57 8.42 -4.48
N TYR A 81 7.23 8.41 -4.36
CA TYR A 81 6.47 9.61 -4.02
C TYR A 81 6.04 9.67 -2.55
N ASP A 82 6.00 8.54 -1.85
CA ASP A 82 5.65 8.50 -0.43
C ASP A 82 6.50 7.47 0.32
N SER A 83 6.74 7.73 1.60
CA SER A 83 7.47 6.86 2.53
C SER A 83 6.57 6.53 3.73
N PRO A 84 5.63 5.57 3.59
CA PRO A 84 4.57 5.36 4.59
C PRO A 84 5.04 4.68 5.88
N LEU A 85 6.33 4.37 5.99
CA LEU A 85 6.97 3.90 7.21
C LEU A 85 7.69 5.02 7.98
N ALA A 86 7.85 6.20 7.36
CA ALA A 86 8.59 7.31 7.93
C ALA A 86 7.65 8.35 8.53
N ALA A 87 8.06 8.95 9.65
CA ALA A 87 7.32 10.05 10.25
C ALA A 87 7.09 11.17 9.21
N PRO A 88 5.85 11.71 9.13
CA PRO A 88 4.76 11.56 10.10
C PRO A 88 3.87 10.32 9.91
N ILE A 89 4.04 9.56 8.83
CA ILE A 89 3.21 8.40 8.47
C ILE A 89 3.86 7.16 9.09
N SER A 90 3.40 6.77 10.27
CA SER A 90 4.01 5.68 11.04
C SER A 90 3.32 4.35 10.77
N GLY A 91 3.34 3.85 9.53
CA GLY A 91 2.83 2.51 9.23
C GLY A 91 3.72 1.40 9.83
N ASP A 92 3.14 0.24 10.14
CA ASP A 92 3.90 -0.94 10.57
C ASP A 92 4.34 -1.79 9.36
N LEU A 93 3.53 -1.81 8.29
CA LEU A 93 3.80 -2.54 7.05
C LEU A 93 3.40 -1.71 5.82
N VAL A 94 4.19 -1.81 4.75
CA VAL A 94 3.82 -1.23 3.44
C VAL A 94 3.78 -2.32 2.37
N VAL A 95 2.75 -2.26 1.53
CA VAL A 95 2.53 -3.15 0.41
C VAL A 95 2.57 -2.34 -0.89
N TYR A 96 3.28 -2.87 -1.89
CA TYR A 96 3.32 -2.33 -3.24
C TYR A 96 3.02 -3.42 -4.27
N SER A 97 2.12 -3.14 -5.20
CA SER A 97 1.93 -3.96 -6.39
C SER A 97 2.91 -3.52 -7.48
N ILE A 98 3.94 -4.33 -7.70
CA ILE A 98 4.96 -4.07 -8.73
C ILE A 98 4.41 -4.15 -10.17
N THR A 99 3.18 -4.64 -10.36
CA THR A 99 2.59 -4.78 -11.70
C THR A 99 2.23 -3.45 -12.34
N ILE A 100 1.97 -2.41 -11.55
CA ILE A 100 1.44 -1.15 -12.08
C ILE A 100 2.53 -0.11 -12.36
N HIS A 101 3.37 0.24 -11.37
CA HIS A 101 4.35 1.33 -11.49
C HIS A 101 5.80 0.86 -11.50
N GLN A 102 6.09 -0.36 -11.04
CA GLN A 102 7.47 -0.83 -10.85
C GLN A 102 7.96 -1.83 -11.90
N ARG A 103 7.29 -1.90 -13.06
CA ARG A 103 7.83 -2.66 -14.20
C ARG A 103 8.74 -1.78 -15.05
N PRO A 104 9.92 -2.27 -15.46
CA PRO A 104 10.63 -1.69 -16.60
C PRO A 104 9.67 -1.66 -17.79
N LEU A 105 9.62 -0.53 -18.52
CA LEU A 105 8.79 -0.36 -19.72
C LEU A 105 8.85 -1.63 -20.57
N ARG A 106 7.71 -2.32 -20.70
CA ARG A 106 7.58 -3.39 -21.69
C ARG A 106 7.80 -2.74 -23.05
N ARG A 107 8.97 -2.97 -23.66
CA ARG A 107 9.20 -2.56 -25.05
C ARG A 107 8.14 -3.25 -25.92
N PRO A 108 7.37 -2.50 -26.72
CA PRO A 108 6.46 -3.12 -27.67
C PRO A 108 7.29 -3.81 -28.75
N HIS A 109 7.04 -5.10 -28.94
CA HIS A 109 7.61 -5.97 -29.98
C HIS A 109 9.14 -6.16 -30.01
N GLY A 110 9.58 -7.33 -29.56
CA GLY A 110 10.91 -7.85 -29.84
C GLY A 110 11.04 -8.31 -31.30
N ARG A 111 11.60 -7.46 -32.17
CA ARG A 111 12.53 -7.94 -33.19
C ARG A 111 13.93 -7.83 -32.60
N TYR A 112 14.57 -8.96 -32.39
CA TYR A 112 16.00 -9.01 -32.11
C TYR A 112 16.76 -8.57 -33.38
N HIS A 113 17.42 -7.42 -33.33
CA HIS A 113 18.56 -7.18 -34.22
C HIS A 113 19.82 -7.66 -33.51
N PRO A 114 20.58 -8.62 -34.07
CA PRO A 114 21.85 -9.00 -33.49
C PRO A 114 22.80 -7.80 -33.57
N LEU A 115 23.48 -7.52 -32.44
CA LEU A 115 24.52 -6.51 -32.33
C LEU A 115 25.53 -6.71 -33.47
N GLN A 116 25.58 -5.76 -34.41
CA GLN A 116 26.67 -5.74 -35.37
C GLN A 116 27.97 -5.48 -34.60
N ARG A 117 28.83 -6.50 -34.61
CA ARG A 117 30.22 -6.43 -34.15
C ARG A 117 30.89 -5.26 -34.87
N LEU A 118 31.25 -4.21 -34.12
CA LEU A 118 32.15 -3.17 -34.59
C LEU A 118 33.53 -3.82 -34.84
N HIS A 119 33.82 -4.11 -36.10
CA HIS A 119 35.17 -4.44 -36.52
C HIS A 119 36.04 -3.19 -36.43
N HIS A 120 36.85 -3.08 -35.37
CA HIS A 120 38.03 -2.23 -35.39
C HIS A 120 39.01 -2.76 -36.46
N ARG A 121 38.98 -2.17 -37.66
CA ARG A 121 40.12 -2.21 -38.56
C ARG A 121 41.16 -1.22 -38.03
N SER A 122 42.18 -1.76 -37.39
CA SER A 122 43.47 -1.08 -37.21
C SER A 122 44.23 -1.22 -38.53
N THR A 123 44.45 -0.12 -39.23
CA THR A 123 45.44 -0.03 -40.31
C THR A 123 46.66 0.72 -39.78
N ARG A 124 47.80 0.05 -39.81
CA ARG A 124 49.13 0.68 -39.90
C ARG A 124 49.31 1.30 -41.28
#